data_AF-A0A849IVF8-F1
#
_entry.id   AF-A0A849IVF8-F1
#
_cell.length_a   1.000
_cell.length_b   1.000
_cell.length_c   1.000
_cell.angle_alpha   90.00
_cell.angle_beta   90.00
_cell.angle_gamma   90.00
#
_symmetry.space_group_name_H-M   'P 1'
#
loop_
_entity.id
_entity.type
_entity.pdbx_description
1 polymer ?
#
loop_
_entity_poly.entity_id
_entity_poly.type
_entity_poly.pdbx_seq_one_letter_code
_entity_poly.pdbx_strand_id
1 'polypeptide(L)'
;MPRYQKTFSITSILVLMTSTLVIGLLLGGFLFGGSPSPAPQISTVPTTRPSQLSTTSTSEGNLSSTTPTTDPGELPQTNQQPSLSSKSLALRMQDLYAGIASDSITTALASYLTLDSYRQIKGLSNNSFDYANRLLQHFALDVEAAHALFASQGATSYVGFRADASYANWVLPNTCYNKLGYWHLPGVRLLYKVGGVTHSIGVISLISYRGEYYVVHLGAISRPSNTGYVDNPTVGTGALGPPGGC
;
A
#
# COMPACT_ATOMS: atom_id res chain seq x y z
N MET A 1 -10.24 25.22 37.78
CA MET A 1 -10.57 24.04 36.94
C MET A 1 -9.34 23.15 36.88
N PRO A 2 -9.45 21.86 37.26
CA PRO A 2 -8.28 21.06 37.66
C PRO A 2 -7.57 20.40 36.47
N ARG A 3 -6.23 20.39 36.54
CA ARG A 3 -5.34 19.64 35.64
C ARG A 3 -5.45 18.15 35.94
N TYR A 4 -5.83 17.35 34.95
CA TYR A 4 -5.79 15.89 35.05
C TYR A 4 -4.53 15.39 34.33
N GLN A 5 -3.50 15.02 35.09
CA GLN A 5 -2.39 14.23 34.57
C GLN A 5 -2.82 12.76 34.56
N LYS A 6 -2.83 12.11 33.40
CA LYS A 6 -2.97 10.66 33.29
C LYS A 6 -1.61 10.05 33.02
N THR A 7 -1.10 9.35 34.03
CA THR A 7 -0.01 8.39 33.95
C THR A 7 -0.43 7.20 33.08
N PHE A 8 0.33 6.93 32.01
CA PHE A 8 0.19 5.70 31.22
C PHE A 8 1.01 4.60 31.89
N SER A 9 0.34 3.52 32.32
CA SER A 9 0.98 2.29 32.80
C SER A 9 1.03 1.29 31.63
N ILE A 10 2.23 0.94 31.19
CA ILE A 10 2.47 -0.07 30.15
C ILE A 10 2.57 -1.42 30.85
N THR A 11 1.52 -2.24 30.74
CA THR A 11 1.58 -3.64 31.17
C THR A 11 1.80 -4.49 29.92
N SER A 12 3.03 -4.96 29.73
CA SER A 12 3.41 -5.87 28.65
C SER A 12 2.82 -7.27 28.91
N ILE A 13 1.94 -7.73 28.02
CA ILE A 13 1.49 -9.13 28.02
C ILE A 13 2.40 -9.90 27.05
N LEU A 14 3.25 -10.74 27.63
CA LEU A 14 4.12 -11.69 26.95
C LEU A 14 3.30 -12.92 26.53
N VAL A 15 3.11 -13.14 25.23
CA VAL A 15 2.55 -14.40 24.70
C VAL A 15 3.71 -15.27 24.22
N LEU A 16 3.96 -16.37 24.92
CA LEU A 16 4.85 -17.45 24.46
C LEU A 16 4.21 -18.16 23.27
N MET A 17 4.91 -18.21 22.13
CA MET A 17 4.61 -19.11 21.03
C MET A 17 5.70 -20.18 20.97
N THR A 18 5.31 -21.43 21.19
CA THR A 18 6.18 -22.61 21.14
C THR A 18 6.44 -23.02 19.69
N SER A 19 7.70 -23.04 19.27
CA SER A 19 8.15 -23.51 17.96
C SER A 19 8.33 -25.02 17.95
N THR A 20 7.74 -25.71 16.97
CA THR A 20 8.11 -27.09 16.60
C THR A 20 9.09 -27.08 15.44
N LEU A 21 10.26 -27.65 15.72
CA LEU A 21 11.39 -27.90 14.83
C LEU A 21 11.10 -29.10 13.91
N VAL A 22 11.36 -28.98 12.60
CA VAL A 22 11.47 -30.13 11.69
C VAL A 22 12.84 -30.10 11.04
N ILE A 23 13.65 -31.12 11.36
CA ILE A 23 14.98 -31.36 10.81
C ILE A 23 14.82 -32.20 9.54
N GLY A 24 15.29 -31.70 8.41
CA GLY A 24 15.44 -32.44 7.16
C GLY A 24 16.88 -32.37 6.66
N LEU A 25 17.64 -33.42 6.94
CA LEU A 25 19.01 -33.65 6.46
C LEU A 25 18.96 -34.26 5.05
N LEU A 26 19.63 -33.68 4.06
CA LEU A 26 20.08 -34.42 2.88
C LEU A 26 21.45 -33.89 2.40
N LEU A 27 22.44 -34.78 2.47
CA LEU A 27 23.78 -34.67 1.88
C LEU A 27 23.72 -34.95 0.37
N GLY A 28 24.64 -34.33 -0.39
CA GLY A 28 24.99 -34.76 -1.73
C GLY A 28 25.92 -33.76 -2.42
N GLY A 29 27.23 -33.95 -2.29
CA GLY A 29 28.24 -33.16 -3.00
C GLY A 29 28.58 -33.75 -4.38
N PHE A 30 29.06 -32.90 -5.28
CA PHE A 30 30.01 -33.27 -6.34
C PHE A 30 30.89 -32.06 -6.69
N LEU A 31 32.18 -32.33 -6.89
CA LEU A 31 33.29 -31.41 -7.18
C LEU A 31 33.55 -31.32 -8.71
N PHE A 32 34.25 -30.24 -9.11
CA PHE A 32 35.35 -30.15 -10.12
C PHE A 32 35.23 -29.11 -11.25
N GLY A 33 36.34 -28.35 -11.41
CA GLY A 33 36.85 -27.68 -12.64
C GLY A 33 36.22 -26.33 -12.98
N GLY A 34 36.91 -25.21 -13.22
CA GLY A 34 38.28 -24.95 -13.71
C GLY A 34 38.19 -23.96 -14.88
N SER A 35 38.71 -22.73 -14.70
CA SER A 35 38.82 -21.57 -15.63
C SER A 35 39.54 -21.89 -16.96
N PRO A 36 39.77 -20.96 -17.94
CA PRO A 36 39.49 -19.51 -18.02
C PRO A 36 38.95 -18.99 -19.40
N SER A 37 38.80 -17.67 -19.49
CA SER A 37 38.49 -16.81 -20.66
C SER A 37 39.37 -17.02 -21.90
N PRO A 38 38.89 -16.57 -23.09
CA PRO A 38 39.49 -15.38 -23.69
C PRO A 38 38.50 -14.41 -24.39
N ALA A 39 38.75 -13.10 -24.22
CA ALA A 39 38.52 -12.05 -25.23
C ALA A 39 39.87 -11.80 -25.95
N PRO A 40 40.01 -11.01 -27.03
CA PRO A 40 39.07 -10.11 -27.72
C PRO A 40 39.03 -10.34 -29.25
N GLN A 41 38.25 -9.56 -30.01
CA GLN A 41 38.75 -8.95 -31.25
C GLN A 41 37.85 -7.80 -31.73
N ILE A 42 38.53 -6.69 -32.02
CA ILE A 42 38.05 -5.44 -32.60
C ILE A 42 37.92 -5.67 -34.11
N SER A 43 36.79 -5.26 -34.70
CA SER A 43 36.68 -5.11 -36.15
C SER A 43 36.22 -3.69 -36.46
N THR A 44 37.12 -2.91 -37.03
CA THR A 44 36.91 -1.59 -37.64
C THR A 44 36.42 -1.76 -39.08
N VAL A 45 36.05 -0.61 -39.69
CA VAL A 45 35.84 -0.33 -41.15
C VAL A 45 34.34 -0.26 -41.56
N PRO A 46 33.90 0.68 -42.44
CA PRO A 46 34.15 2.12 -42.54
C PRO A 46 32.87 2.97 -42.69
N THR A 47 33.05 4.29 -42.58
CA THR A 47 32.11 5.38 -42.89
C THR A 47 31.51 5.32 -44.31
N THR A 48 30.19 5.39 -44.40
CA THR A 48 29.47 5.96 -45.56
C THR A 48 28.32 6.85 -45.07
N ARG A 49 28.36 8.10 -45.53
CA ARG A 49 27.46 9.22 -45.23
C ARG A 49 26.29 9.23 -46.21
N PRO A 50 25.03 9.22 -45.75
CA PRO A 50 23.90 9.71 -46.54
C PRO A 50 23.60 11.17 -46.18
N SER A 51 23.42 12.00 -47.21
CA SER A 51 22.93 13.39 -47.10
C SER A 51 21.60 13.47 -46.35
N GLN A 52 21.57 14.27 -45.29
CA GLN A 52 20.37 14.57 -44.52
C GLN A 52 19.69 15.80 -45.14
N LEU A 53 18.47 15.60 -45.66
CA LEU A 53 17.61 16.64 -46.21
C LEU A 53 16.99 17.43 -45.05
N SER A 54 17.23 18.74 -44.99
CA SER A 54 16.64 19.64 -44.01
C SER A 54 15.12 19.67 -44.15
N THR A 55 14.39 19.22 -43.13
CA THR A 55 12.94 19.39 -43.00
C THR A 55 12.65 20.34 -41.84
N THR A 56 12.03 21.47 -42.18
CA THR A 56 11.56 22.53 -41.29
C THR A 56 10.61 21.95 -40.25
N SER A 57 10.97 22.05 -38.97
CA SER A 57 10.10 21.67 -37.85
C SER A 57 9.15 22.83 -37.53
N THR A 58 7.89 22.67 -37.93
CA THR A 58 6.79 23.54 -37.48
C THR A 58 6.48 23.24 -36.02
N SER A 59 6.59 24.25 -35.15
CA SER A 59 6.22 24.18 -33.74
C SER A 59 4.69 24.11 -33.62
N GLU A 60 4.13 22.91 -33.44
CA GLU A 60 2.73 22.73 -33.07
C GLU A 60 2.55 23.04 -31.58
N GLY A 61 1.66 24.00 -31.31
CA GLY A 61 1.30 24.45 -29.98
C GLY A 61 0.70 23.33 -29.14
N ASN A 62 1.20 23.22 -27.91
CA ASN A 62 0.74 22.29 -26.89
C ASN A 62 -0.68 22.64 -26.43
N LEU A 63 -1.70 22.15 -27.15
CA LEU A 63 -3.09 22.16 -26.69
C LEU A 63 -3.25 21.06 -25.63
N SER A 64 -3.37 21.48 -24.37
CA SER A 64 -3.71 20.60 -23.25
C SER A 64 -5.09 19.98 -23.47
N SER A 65 -5.12 18.69 -23.78
CA SER A 65 -6.33 17.87 -23.81
C SER A 65 -6.73 17.53 -22.37
N THR A 66 -7.74 18.21 -21.84
CA THR A 66 -8.47 17.74 -20.64
C THR A 66 -9.45 16.65 -21.06
N THR A 67 -8.99 15.39 -20.98
CA THR A 67 -9.90 14.24 -21.13
C THR A 67 -10.74 14.14 -19.85
N PRO A 68 -12.09 14.12 -19.92
CA PRO A 68 -12.90 13.86 -18.75
C PRO A 68 -12.58 12.44 -18.25
N THR A 69 -12.03 12.36 -17.03
CA THR A 69 -11.76 11.07 -16.38
C THR A 69 -13.00 10.70 -15.61
N THR A 70 -13.80 9.76 -16.13
CA THR A 70 -14.88 9.11 -15.38
C THR A 70 -14.32 8.56 -14.06
N ASP A 71 -14.99 8.80 -12.93
CA ASP A 71 -14.59 8.17 -11.65
C ASP A 71 -14.60 6.65 -11.86
N PRO A 72 -13.48 5.94 -11.62
CA PRO A 72 -13.46 4.49 -11.68
C PRO A 72 -14.64 3.85 -10.94
N GLY A 73 -15.06 4.44 -9.81
CA GLY A 73 -16.20 4.04 -8.99
C GLY A 73 -17.57 4.09 -9.65
N GLU A 74 -17.71 4.68 -10.84
CA GLU A 74 -18.94 4.66 -11.65
C GLU A 74 -19.01 3.47 -12.60
N LEU A 75 -17.87 2.81 -12.89
CA LEU A 75 -17.80 1.69 -13.80
C LEU A 75 -17.93 0.36 -13.06
N PRO A 76 -18.45 -0.73 -13.67
CA PRO A 76 -18.60 -2.01 -12.98
C PRO A 76 -17.29 -2.60 -12.46
N GLN A 77 -17.36 -3.30 -11.33
CA GLN A 77 -16.23 -4.06 -10.77
C GLN A 77 -15.72 -5.15 -11.74
N THR A 78 -14.41 -5.44 -11.69
CA THR A 78 -13.78 -6.57 -12.40
C THR A 78 -13.20 -7.58 -11.42
N ASN A 79 -12.88 -8.79 -11.89
CA ASN A 79 -12.26 -9.84 -11.08
C ASN A 79 -10.73 -9.97 -11.29
N GLN A 80 -10.12 -9.03 -12.00
CA GLN A 80 -8.68 -9.00 -12.23
C GLN A 80 -7.95 -8.70 -10.91
N GLN A 81 -7.02 -9.57 -10.51
CA GLN A 81 -6.15 -9.30 -9.36
C GLN A 81 -5.25 -8.10 -9.67
N PRO A 82 -5.28 -7.03 -8.87
CA PRO A 82 -4.38 -5.90 -9.09
C PRO A 82 -2.92 -6.31 -8.89
N SER A 83 -2.03 -5.73 -9.69
CA SER A 83 -0.58 -5.93 -9.52
C SER A 83 -0.03 -5.09 -8.37
N LEU A 84 0.84 -5.68 -7.56
CA LEU A 84 1.60 -4.96 -6.52
C LEU A 84 2.68 -4.03 -7.09
N SER A 85 3.07 -4.22 -8.36
CA SER A 85 4.02 -3.34 -9.05
C SER A 85 3.35 -2.23 -9.86
N SER A 86 2.02 -2.08 -9.74
CA SER A 86 1.29 -1.04 -10.44
C SER A 86 1.72 0.36 -9.98
N LYS A 87 1.84 1.29 -10.94
CA LYS A 87 2.20 2.69 -10.67
C LYS A 87 1.13 3.39 -9.81
N SER A 88 -0.13 3.08 -10.05
CA SER A 88 -1.29 3.55 -9.29
C SER A 88 -1.20 3.19 -7.81
N LEU A 89 -0.92 1.92 -7.47
CA LEU A 89 -0.74 1.53 -6.06
C LEU A 89 0.45 2.27 -5.43
N ALA A 90 1.57 2.37 -6.13
CA ALA A 90 2.74 3.08 -5.63
C ALA A 90 2.44 4.56 -5.31
N LEU A 91 1.69 5.24 -6.18
CA LEU A 91 1.22 6.61 -5.97
C LEU A 91 0.25 6.72 -4.80
N ARG A 92 -0.73 5.82 -4.69
CA ARG A 92 -1.67 5.80 -3.56
C ARG A 92 -0.96 5.63 -2.22
N MET A 93 0.05 4.75 -2.15
CA MET A 93 0.83 4.58 -0.91
C MET A 93 1.70 5.81 -0.60
N GLN A 94 2.18 6.50 -1.62
CA GLN A 94 2.86 7.79 -1.46
C GLN A 94 1.91 8.89 -0.97
N ASP A 95 0.69 8.96 -1.50
CA ASP A 95 -0.33 9.92 -1.07
C ASP A 95 -0.81 9.64 0.37
N LEU A 96 -0.95 8.37 0.74
CA LEU A 96 -1.22 7.97 2.12
C LEU A 96 -0.12 8.50 3.05
N TYR A 97 1.15 8.25 2.72
CA TYR A 97 2.28 8.77 3.48
C TYR A 97 2.24 10.30 3.56
N ALA A 98 2.01 10.99 2.44
CA ALA A 98 1.98 12.43 2.39
C ALA A 98 0.85 13.00 3.27
N GLY A 99 -0.33 12.39 3.24
CA GLY A 99 -1.45 12.75 4.11
C GLY A 99 -1.13 12.56 5.59
N ILE A 100 -0.50 11.44 5.97
CA ILE A 100 -0.06 11.21 7.35
C ILE A 100 1.02 12.23 7.75
N ALA A 101 2.03 12.46 6.92
CA ALA A 101 3.13 13.37 7.24
C ALA A 101 2.67 14.83 7.39
N SER A 102 1.61 15.23 6.67
CA SER A 102 1.06 16.59 6.67
C SER A 102 -0.22 16.76 7.49
N ASP A 103 -0.66 15.74 8.21
CA ASP A 103 -1.94 15.70 8.93
C ASP A 103 -3.15 16.10 8.05
N SER A 104 -3.13 15.65 6.79
CA SER A 104 -4.10 16.03 5.77
C SER A 104 -4.92 14.82 5.34
N ILE A 105 -6.14 14.73 5.86
CA ILE A 105 -7.12 13.73 5.39
C ILE A 105 -7.41 13.90 3.90
N THR A 106 -7.48 15.14 3.41
CA THR A 106 -7.74 15.44 1.99
C THR A 106 -6.67 14.82 1.09
N THR A 107 -5.39 14.88 1.50
CA THR A 107 -4.29 14.24 0.77
C THR A 107 -4.36 12.73 0.89
N ALA A 108 -4.59 12.21 2.10
CA ALA A 108 -4.67 10.77 2.35
C ALA A 108 -5.82 10.08 1.55
N LEU A 109 -6.90 10.81 1.26
CA LEU A 109 -8.05 10.30 0.52
C LEU A 109 -7.73 9.85 -0.91
N ALA A 110 -6.66 10.33 -1.53
CA ALA A 110 -6.22 9.81 -2.82
C ALA A 110 -5.81 8.32 -2.75
N SER A 111 -5.45 7.81 -1.57
CA SER A 111 -5.17 6.39 -1.34
C SER A 111 -6.41 5.53 -1.06
N TYR A 112 -7.52 6.18 -0.70
CA TYR A 112 -8.68 5.55 -0.08
C TYR A 112 -9.74 5.12 -1.09
N LEU A 113 -10.49 4.07 -0.77
CA LEU A 113 -11.59 3.59 -1.60
C LEU A 113 -12.68 4.68 -1.72
N THR A 114 -13.15 4.96 -2.94
CA THR A 114 -14.17 5.99 -3.15
C THR A 114 -15.56 5.53 -2.70
N LEU A 115 -16.43 6.49 -2.38
CA LEU A 115 -17.82 6.23 -2.00
C LEU A 115 -18.58 5.46 -3.09
N ASP A 116 -18.37 5.81 -4.36
CA ASP A 116 -19.10 5.16 -5.45
C ASP A 116 -18.64 3.72 -5.67
N SER A 117 -17.33 3.46 -5.59
CA SER A 117 -16.80 2.08 -5.53
C SER A 117 -17.41 1.29 -4.36
N TYR A 118 -17.49 1.92 -3.17
CA TYR A 118 -18.08 1.29 -1.98
C TYR A 118 -19.56 0.95 -2.17
N ARG A 119 -20.35 1.85 -2.77
CA ARG A 119 -21.77 1.63 -3.06
C ARG A 119 -22.00 0.49 -4.04
N GLN A 120 -21.07 0.27 -4.97
CA GLN A 120 -21.11 -0.88 -5.87
C GLN A 120 -20.76 -2.19 -5.13
N ILE A 121 -19.74 -2.18 -4.27
CA ILE A 121 -19.29 -3.39 -3.56
C ILE A 121 -20.29 -3.84 -2.49
N LYS A 122 -20.77 -2.92 -1.65
CA LYS A 122 -21.54 -3.27 -0.45
C LYS A 122 -23.02 -3.50 -0.70
N GLY A 123 -23.56 -4.48 0.02
CA GLY A 123 -24.98 -4.81 0.07
C GLY A 123 -25.66 -4.33 1.36
N LEU A 124 -25.22 -3.24 1.99
CA LEU A 124 -25.86 -2.72 3.20
C LEU A 124 -27.12 -1.91 2.84
N SER A 125 -28.05 -1.81 3.79
CA SER A 125 -29.27 -1.00 3.64
C SER A 125 -28.96 0.49 3.43
N ASN A 126 -27.89 1.01 4.03
CA ASN A 126 -27.42 2.38 3.83
C ASN A 126 -25.89 2.45 3.71
N ASN A 127 -25.40 2.16 2.50
CA ASN A 127 -23.97 2.18 2.17
C ASN A 127 -23.32 3.56 2.44
N SER A 128 -24.01 4.66 2.14
CA SER A 128 -23.44 6.00 2.32
C SER A 128 -23.27 6.39 3.77
N PHE A 129 -24.23 6.03 4.63
CA PHE A 129 -24.12 6.28 6.05
C PHE A 129 -22.98 5.48 6.67
N ASP A 130 -22.86 4.18 6.33
CA ASP A 130 -21.76 3.35 6.82
C ASP A 130 -20.39 3.84 6.31
N TYR A 131 -20.31 4.23 5.04
CA TYR A 131 -19.09 4.80 4.47
C TYR A 131 -18.63 6.05 5.25
N ALA A 132 -19.52 7.02 5.43
CA ALA A 132 -19.17 8.29 6.06
C ALA A 132 -18.88 8.14 7.56
N ASN A 133 -19.74 7.43 8.28
CA ASN A 133 -19.71 7.42 9.75
C ASN A 133 -18.82 6.34 10.35
N ARG A 134 -18.50 5.28 9.58
CA ARG A 134 -17.59 4.22 10.05
C ARG A 134 -16.29 4.25 9.27
N LEU A 135 -16.33 3.97 7.97
CA LEU A 135 -15.12 3.82 7.15
C LEU A 135 -14.25 5.09 7.15
N LEU A 136 -14.82 6.19 6.64
CA LEU A 136 -14.10 7.43 6.46
C LEU A 136 -13.71 8.05 7.81
N GLN A 137 -14.60 8.02 8.80
CA GLN A 137 -14.29 8.48 10.15
C GLN A 137 -13.12 7.70 10.78
N HIS A 138 -13.13 6.36 10.68
CA HIS A 138 -12.04 5.53 11.23
C HIS A 138 -10.73 5.77 10.48
N PHE A 139 -10.76 5.92 9.17
CA PHE A 139 -9.59 6.27 8.38
C PHE A 139 -8.99 7.62 8.81
N ALA A 140 -9.82 8.65 9.00
CA ALA A 140 -9.36 9.95 9.47
C ALA A 140 -8.70 9.88 10.85
N LEU A 141 -9.32 9.17 11.80
CA LEU A 141 -8.76 8.95 13.13
C LEU A 141 -7.41 8.21 13.08
N ASP A 142 -7.28 7.21 12.19
CA ASP A 142 -6.04 6.46 12.05
C ASP A 142 -4.92 7.29 11.38
N VAL A 143 -5.27 8.18 10.44
CA VAL A 143 -4.33 9.15 9.84
C VAL A 143 -3.80 10.10 10.91
N GLU A 144 -4.67 10.66 11.75
CA GLU A 144 -4.27 11.55 12.86
C GLU A 144 -3.36 10.82 13.88
N ALA A 145 -3.71 9.58 14.24
CA ALA A 145 -2.88 8.77 15.14
C ALA A 145 -1.50 8.45 14.54
N ALA A 146 -1.44 8.14 13.24
CA ALA A 146 -0.18 7.93 12.54
C ALA A 146 0.63 9.23 12.42
N HIS A 147 -0.03 10.37 12.21
CA HIS A 147 0.62 11.69 12.20
C HIS A 147 1.26 11.99 13.56
N ALA A 148 0.52 11.78 14.65
CA ALA A 148 1.04 11.95 16.01
C ALA A 148 2.27 11.08 16.28
N LEU A 149 2.30 9.84 15.76
CA LEU A 149 3.48 9.00 15.81
C LEU A 149 4.66 9.63 15.04
N PHE A 150 4.45 10.09 13.81
CA PHE A 150 5.51 10.74 13.01
C PHE A 150 6.04 11.98 13.72
N ALA A 151 5.16 12.85 14.21
CA ALA A 151 5.53 14.05 14.96
C ALA A 151 6.38 13.72 16.21
N SER A 152 6.06 12.63 16.91
CA SER A 152 6.84 12.17 18.08
C SER A 152 8.25 11.64 17.73
N GLN A 153 8.45 11.23 16.48
CA GLN A 153 9.71 10.66 15.98
C GLN A 153 10.61 11.71 15.30
N GLY A 154 10.03 12.83 14.86
CA GLY A 154 10.72 13.91 14.15
C GLY A 154 10.52 13.85 12.63
N ALA A 155 11.44 14.45 11.88
CA ALA A 155 11.31 14.53 10.43
C ALA A 155 11.35 13.13 9.79
N THR A 156 10.32 12.83 8.99
CA THR A 156 10.18 11.56 8.28
C THR A 156 10.37 11.71 6.77
N SER A 157 10.80 10.64 6.09
CA SER A 157 10.78 10.57 4.62
C SER A 157 10.21 9.25 4.11
N TYR A 158 9.46 9.30 3.01
CA TYR A 158 8.85 8.13 2.38
C TYR A 158 9.92 7.19 1.82
N VAL A 159 9.74 5.88 2.03
CA VAL A 159 10.59 4.84 1.42
C VAL A 159 9.82 4.04 0.38
N GLY A 160 8.58 3.65 0.70
CA GLY A 160 7.81 2.75 -0.14
C GLY A 160 6.79 1.97 0.69
N PHE A 161 6.36 0.83 0.16
CA PHE A 161 5.51 -0.11 0.87
C PHE A 161 6.01 -1.55 0.64
N ARG A 162 5.56 -2.48 1.49
CA ARG A 162 5.76 -3.91 1.30
C ARG A 162 4.43 -4.63 1.41
N ALA A 163 4.22 -5.59 0.51
CA ALA A 163 3.06 -6.45 0.49
C ALA A 163 3.47 -7.79 -0.14
N ASP A 164 2.64 -8.82 0.03
CA ASP A 164 2.83 -10.14 -0.57
C ASP A 164 1.57 -10.53 -1.33
N ALA A 165 1.72 -10.79 -2.63
CA ALA A 165 0.59 -11.14 -3.48
C ALA A 165 -0.02 -12.49 -3.11
N SER A 166 0.73 -13.37 -2.44
CA SER A 166 0.23 -14.66 -1.92
C SER A 166 -0.78 -14.50 -0.78
N TYR A 167 -0.81 -13.33 -0.12
CA TYR A 167 -1.82 -13.02 0.90
C TYR A 167 -3.09 -12.45 0.29
N ALA A 168 -3.09 -12.11 -1.00
CA ALA A 168 -4.28 -11.61 -1.65
C ALA A 168 -5.29 -12.73 -1.88
N ASN A 169 -6.54 -12.49 -1.54
CA ASN A 169 -7.62 -13.46 -1.72
C ASN A 169 -8.85 -12.80 -2.37
N TRP A 170 -9.50 -13.53 -3.27
CA TRP A 170 -10.79 -13.11 -3.79
C TRP A 170 -11.88 -13.31 -2.73
N VAL A 171 -12.48 -12.22 -2.28
CA VAL A 171 -13.66 -12.23 -1.43
C VAL A 171 -14.88 -12.43 -2.32
N LEU A 172 -15.62 -13.52 -2.08
CA LEU A 172 -16.80 -13.86 -2.86
C LEU A 172 -17.95 -12.88 -2.57
N PRO A 173 -18.83 -12.63 -3.56
CA PRO A 173 -20.12 -12.01 -3.33
C PRO A 173 -20.88 -12.68 -2.17
N ASN A 174 -21.70 -11.91 -1.46
CA ASN A 174 -22.45 -12.31 -0.26
C ASN A 174 -21.60 -12.66 0.97
N THR A 175 -20.27 -12.53 0.89
CA THR A 175 -19.39 -12.57 2.06
C THR A 175 -19.21 -11.14 2.57
N CYS A 176 -19.03 -10.96 3.88
CA CYS A 176 -18.72 -9.67 4.50
C CYS A 176 -19.71 -8.54 4.19
N TYR A 177 -21.00 -8.85 4.01
CA TYR A 177 -22.03 -7.86 3.62
C TYR A 177 -21.78 -7.21 2.24
N ASN A 178 -21.11 -7.92 1.33
CA ASN A 178 -20.84 -7.46 -0.03
C ASN A 178 -21.84 -8.07 -1.02
N LYS A 179 -22.24 -7.31 -2.04
CA LYS A 179 -23.03 -7.82 -3.19
C LYS A 179 -22.16 -8.13 -4.41
N LEU A 180 -20.95 -7.55 -4.49
CA LEU A 180 -19.93 -7.86 -5.48
C LEU A 180 -18.67 -8.41 -4.79
N GLY A 181 -17.88 -9.18 -5.54
CA GLY A 181 -16.57 -9.65 -5.06
C GLY A 181 -15.47 -8.61 -5.26
N TYR A 182 -14.36 -8.81 -4.57
CA TYR A 182 -13.12 -8.02 -4.72
C TYR A 182 -11.91 -8.83 -4.24
N TRP A 183 -10.72 -8.46 -4.69
CA TRP A 183 -9.48 -8.92 -4.09
C TRP A 183 -9.23 -8.16 -2.78
N HIS A 184 -9.04 -8.88 -1.70
CA HIS A 184 -8.56 -8.35 -0.43
C HIS A 184 -7.06 -8.64 -0.31
N LEU A 185 -6.29 -7.63 0.08
CA LEU A 185 -4.87 -7.77 0.38
C LEU A 185 -4.61 -7.24 1.79
N PRO A 186 -4.43 -8.14 2.78
CA PRO A 186 -4.18 -7.77 4.16
C PRO A 186 -2.70 -7.50 4.45
N GLY A 187 -2.44 -6.86 5.59
CA GLY A 187 -1.12 -6.90 6.24
C GLY A 187 0.00 -6.16 5.50
N VAL A 188 -0.36 -5.15 4.71
CA VAL A 188 0.60 -4.30 3.98
C VAL A 188 1.39 -3.44 4.97
N ARG A 189 2.62 -3.08 4.61
CA ARG A 189 3.48 -2.18 5.41
C ARG A 189 3.75 -0.90 4.64
N LEU A 190 3.53 0.25 5.26
CA LEU A 190 4.02 1.54 4.80
C LEU A 190 5.39 1.80 5.43
N LEU A 191 6.40 2.08 4.61
CA LEU A 191 7.78 2.26 5.05
C LEU A 191 8.19 3.73 4.94
N TYR A 192 8.88 4.21 5.97
CA TYR A 192 9.40 5.56 6.05
C TYR A 192 10.74 5.56 6.80
N LYS A 193 11.49 6.65 6.75
CA LYS A 193 12.71 6.83 7.55
C LYS A 193 12.53 7.88 8.63
N VAL A 194 13.24 7.69 9.74
CA VAL A 194 13.47 8.69 10.79
C VAL A 194 14.98 8.71 11.04
N GLY A 195 15.63 9.86 10.87
CA GLY A 195 17.08 9.96 11.10
C GLY A 195 17.92 8.93 10.29
N GLY A 196 17.46 8.55 9.10
CA GLY A 196 18.12 7.54 8.25
C GLY A 196 17.76 6.08 8.55
N VAL A 197 17.13 5.80 9.70
CA VAL A 197 16.66 4.47 10.10
C VAL A 197 15.30 4.20 9.46
N THR A 198 15.10 3.03 8.87
CA THR A 198 13.78 2.63 8.35
C THR A 198 12.85 2.29 9.50
N HIS A 199 11.60 2.73 9.40
CA HIS A 199 10.47 2.37 10.24
C HIS A 199 9.31 1.93 9.36
N SER A 200 8.32 1.29 9.97
CA SER A 200 7.08 0.94 9.28
C SER A 200 5.88 0.99 10.20
N ILE A 201 4.71 1.25 9.60
CA ILE A 201 3.39 1.03 10.17
C ILE A 201 2.60 0.09 9.26
N GLY A 202 1.58 -0.55 9.81
CA GLY A 202 0.69 -1.40 9.05
C GLY A 202 -0.36 -0.60 8.29
N VAL A 203 -0.75 -1.14 7.14
CA VAL A 203 -1.97 -0.80 6.43
C VAL A 203 -2.77 -2.09 6.38
N ILE A 204 -3.76 -2.16 7.28
CA ILE A 204 -4.43 -3.43 7.59
C ILE A 204 -5.10 -4.05 6.38
N SER A 205 -5.79 -3.26 5.56
CA SER A 205 -6.61 -3.79 4.47
C SER A 205 -6.57 -2.89 3.26
N LEU A 206 -6.10 -3.47 2.14
CA LEU A 206 -6.39 -2.98 0.81
C LEU A 206 -7.49 -3.84 0.18
N ILE A 207 -8.43 -3.22 -0.53
CA ILE A 207 -9.39 -3.95 -1.38
C ILE A 207 -9.34 -3.46 -2.81
N SER A 208 -9.65 -4.34 -3.75
CA SER A 208 -9.60 -3.99 -5.17
C SER A 208 -10.89 -3.37 -5.68
N TYR A 209 -10.77 -2.37 -6.53
CA TYR A 209 -11.81 -1.97 -7.45
C TYR A 209 -11.23 -1.80 -8.85
N ARG A 210 -11.80 -2.49 -9.83
CA ARG A 210 -11.43 -2.45 -11.25
C ARG A 210 -9.93 -2.68 -11.51
N GLY A 211 -9.35 -3.69 -10.87
CA GLY A 211 -7.94 -4.03 -11.06
C GLY A 211 -6.95 -3.11 -10.35
N GLU A 212 -7.44 -2.26 -9.43
CA GLU A 212 -6.62 -1.35 -8.62
C GLU A 212 -6.87 -1.57 -7.12
N TYR A 213 -5.83 -1.48 -6.29
CA TYR A 213 -5.96 -1.56 -4.82
C TYR A 213 -6.17 -0.19 -4.19
N TYR A 214 -7.02 -0.15 -3.17
CA TYR A 214 -7.36 1.02 -2.38
C TYR A 214 -7.30 0.68 -0.90
N VAL A 215 -6.88 1.65 -0.07
CA VAL A 215 -6.96 1.52 1.38
C VAL A 215 -8.43 1.53 1.81
N VAL A 216 -8.79 0.62 2.72
CA VAL A 216 -10.10 0.65 3.40
C VAL A 216 -9.96 0.63 4.93
N HIS A 217 -8.88 0.03 5.44
CA HIS A 217 -8.51 0.08 6.85
C HIS A 217 -7.02 0.36 6.99
N LEU A 218 -6.67 1.45 7.69
CA LEU A 218 -5.30 1.80 8.01
C LEU A 218 -4.86 1.10 9.31
N GLY A 219 -5.50 1.43 10.44
CA GLY A 219 -5.04 1.07 11.77
C GLY A 219 -5.78 -0.05 12.49
N ALA A 220 -7.12 -0.11 12.43
CA ALA A 220 -7.89 -1.19 13.06
C ALA A 220 -9.22 -1.47 12.33
N ILE A 221 -9.58 -2.74 12.16
CA ILE A 221 -10.92 -3.14 11.64
C ILE A 221 -11.95 -3.10 12.77
N SER A 222 -11.64 -3.81 13.87
CA SER A 222 -12.46 -3.84 15.08
C SER A 222 -11.81 -2.98 16.14
N ARG A 223 -12.58 -2.04 16.71
CA ARG A 223 -12.09 -1.13 17.75
C ARG A 223 -13.14 -0.96 18.85
N PRO A 224 -12.72 -0.90 20.14
CA PRO A 224 -13.62 -0.72 21.28
C PRO A 224 -14.20 0.70 21.38
N SER A 225 -13.59 1.67 20.70
CA SER A 225 -13.98 3.08 20.69
C SER A 225 -13.58 3.77 19.40
N ASN A 226 -14.21 4.91 19.09
CA ASN A 226 -13.86 5.79 17.98
C ASN A 226 -12.60 6.60 18.31
N THR A 227 -11.48 5.90 18.44
CA THR A 227 -10.13 6.46 18.60
C THR A 227 -9.26 6.00 17.44
N GLY A 228 -8.22 6.76 17.11
CA GLY A 228 -7.26 6.39 16.09
C GLY A 228 -6.32 5.27 16.53
N TYR A 229 -5.91 4.42 15.59
CA TYR A 229 -4.99 3.32 15.80
C TYR A 229 -3.83 3.39 14.80
N VAL A 230 -2.63 3.05 15.26
CA VAL A 230 -1.49 2.77 14.39
C VAL A 230 -1.22 1.28 14.45
N ASP A 231 -1.39 0.58 13.32
CA ASP A 231 -1.18 -0.86 13.27
C ASP A 231 0.31 -1.20 13.37
N ASN A 232 0.66 -2.00 14.39
CA ASN A 232 1.98 -2.60 14.59
C ASN A 232 3.17 -1.70 14.17
N PRO A 233 3.37 -0.51 14.78
CA PRO A 233 4.50 0.35 14.46
C PRO A 233 5.81 -0.36 14.84
N THR A 234 6.81 -0.36 13.97
CA THR A 234 8.04 -1.14 14.17
C THR A 234 9.25 -0.43 13.57
N VAL A 235 10.41 -0.53 14.23
CA VAL A 235 11.70 -0.17 13.64
C VAL A 235 12.09 -1.24 12.63
N GLY A 236 12.49 -0.83 11.43
CA GLY A 236 12.76 -1.69 10.29
C GLY A 236 11.52 -1.90 9.41
N THR A 237 11.61 -2.91 8.54
CA THR A 237 10.61 -3.17 7.51
C THR A 237 9.32 -3.81 8.02
N GLY A 238 9.33 -4.33 9.27
CA GLY A 238 8.22 -5.03 9.89
C GLY A 238 7.92 -6.39 9.23
N ALA A 239 7.16 -7.21 9.96
CA ALA A 239 6.50 -8.38 9.37
C ALA A 239 5.22 -7.91 8.64
N LEU A 240 4.89 -8.57 7.53
CA LEU A 240 3.55 -8.42 6.96
C LEU A 240 2.54 -8.97 7.98
N GLY A 241 1.39 -8.31 8.09
CA GLY A 241 0.30 -8.82 8.91
C GLY A 241 -0.15 -10.21 8.41
N PRO A 242 -0.71 -11.06 9.28
CA PRO A 242 -1.24 -12.34 8.84
C PRO A 242 -2.32 -12.13 7.77
N PRO A 243 -2.57 -13.13 6.89
CA PRO A 243 -3.74 -13.12 6.04
C PRO A 243 -5.00 -12.88 6.88
N GLY A 244 -5.66 -11.76 6.66
CA GLY A 244 -6.94 -11.42 7.27
C GLY A 244 -8.09 -11.72 6.32
N GLY A 245 -9.23 -12.10 6.90
CA GLY A 245 -10.52 -12.04 6.25
C GLY A 245 -11.34 -10.91 6.87
N CYS A 246 -12.61 -10.86 6.51
CA CYS A 246 -13.59 -10.07 7.22
C CYS A 246 -13.78 -10.63 8.64
#